data_AF-A0A9X8YP66-F1
#
_entry.id   AF-A0A9X8YP66-F1
#
_cell.length_a   1.000
_cell.length_b   1.000
_cell.length_c   1.000
_cell.angle_alpha   90.00
_cell.angle_beta   90.00
_cell.angle_gamma   90.00
#
_symmetry.space_group_name_H-M   'P 1'
#
loop_
_entity.id
_entity.type
_entity.pdbx_description
1 polymer ?
#
loop_
_entity_poly.entity_id
_entity_poly.type
_entity_poly.pdbx_seq_one_letter_code
_entity_poly.pdbx_strand_id
1 'polypeptide(L)'
;YLRSFAFAAIDVWEDMLLGPSYATPLALDRAGIGLADLTLIDMHEAFAAQTLANLKMFASEEFAREKLGRSQAIGEVDMDKFNVLGGSIAYGHPFAA
;
A
#
# COMPACT_ATOMS: atom_id res chain seq x y z
N TYR A 1 5.29 -9.78 16.76
CA TYR A 1 6.43 -8.84 16.85
C TYR A 1 6.30 -7.81 15.74
N LEU A 2 6.67 -6.55 15.98
CA LEU A 2 6.74 -5.53 14.93
C LEU A 2 8.09 -5.66 14.21
N ARG A 3 8.09 -6.00 12.92
CA ARG A 3 9.32 -6.21 12.14
C ARG A 3 9.86 -4.91 11.55
N SER A 4 8.99 -4.08 10.98
CA SER A 4 9.33 -2.76 10.44
C SER A 4 8.07 -1.89 10.34
N PHE A 5 8.27 -0.59 10.13
CA PHE A 5 7.22 0.36 9.80
C PHE A 5 7.82 1.51 8.98
N ALA A 6 6.97 2.27 8.28
CA ALA A 6 7.36 3.48 7.59
C ALA A 6 6.22 4.50 7.59
N PHE A 7 6.61 5.79 7.66
CA PHE A 7 5.74 6.91 7.40
C PHE A 7 6.19 7.58 6.11
N ALA A 8 5.25 7.99 5.28
CA ALA A 8 5.47 8.79 4.09
C ALA A 8 4.55 10.01 4.14
N ALA A 9 5.04 11.14 3.65
CA ALA A 9 4.26 12.35 3.43
C ALA A 9 4.23 12.62 1.92
N ILE A 10 3.06 12.97 1.42
CA ILE A 10 2.80 13.23 0.00
C ILE A 10 2.01 14.52 -0.15
N ASP A 11 2.04 15.09 -1.34
CA ASP A 11 1.31 16.32 -1.62
C ASP A 11 -0.21 16.09 -1.53
N VAL A 12 -0.91 17.04 -0.90
CA VAL A 12 -2.34 16.94 -0.61
C VAL A 12 -3.23 17.25 -1.82
N TRP A 13 -2.68 17.90 -2.85
CA TRP A 13 -3.47 18.40 -3.98
C TRP A 13 -3.64 17.37 -5.08
N GLU A 14 -2.67 16.49 -5.28
CA GLU A 14 -2.68 15.51 -6.36
C GLU A 14 -2.91 14.08 -5.86
N ASP A 15 -2.11 13.65 -4.88
CA ASP A 15 -1.92 12.22 -4.59
C ASP A 15 -2.25 11.83 -3.14
N MET A 16 -2.98 12.68 -2.40
CA MET A 16 -3.19 12.55 -0.93
C MET A 16 -3.54 11.14 -0.43
N LEU A 17 -4.26 10.35 -1.22
CA LEU A 17 -4.73 9.02 -0.85
C LEU A 17 -3.81 7.87 -1.30
N LEU A 18 -2.63 8.17 -1.88
CA LEU A 18 -1.62 7.20 -2.28
C LEU A 18 -0.61 6.86 -1.17
N GLY A 19 -0.89 7.24 0.08
CA GLY A 19 -0.04 6.94 1.24
C GLY A 19 0.50 5.50 1.27
N PRO A 20 -0.32 4.45 1.07
CA PRO A 20 0.16 3.07 1.00
C PRO A 20 1.22 2.84 -0.10
N SER A 21 1.06 3.45 -1.27
CA SER A 21 1.98 3.30 -2.41
C SER A 21 3.37 3.89 -2.14
N TYR A 22 3.46 4.91 -1.29
CA TYR A 22 4.75 5.49 -0.88
C TYR A 22 5.34 4.83 0.36
N ALA A 23 4.51 4.46 1.35
CA ALA A 23 5.00 3.92 2.63
C ALA A 23 5.36 2.42 2.56
N THR A 24 4.60 1.62 1.82
CA THR A 24 4.80 0.17 1.72
C THR A 24 6.20 -0.24 1.27
N PRO A 25 6.76 0.28 0.16
CA PRO A 25 8.10 -0.12 -0.27
C PRO A 25 9.18 0.20 0.77
N LEU A 26 9.05 1.32 1.50
CA LEU A 26 9.98 1.69 2.56
C LEU A 26 9.92 0.71 3.74
N ALA A 27 8.72 0.27 4.13
CA ALA A 27 8.55 -0.70 5.20
C ALA A 27 9.08 -2.10 4.80
N LEU A 28 8.83 -2.53 3.56
CA LEU A 28 9.31 -3.80 3.01
C LEU A 28 10.85 -3.84 2.94
N ASP A 29 11.47 -2.79 2.39
CA ASP A 29 12.94 -2.68 2.30
C ASP A 29 13.58 -2.73 3.70
N ARG A 30 13.01 -2.02 4.68
CA ARG A 30 13.48 -2.04 6.08
C ARG A 30 13.35 -3.41 6.72
N ALA A 31 12.35 -4.19 6.33
CA ALA A 31 12.17 -5.57 6.79
C ALA A 31 13.06 -6.58 6.04
N GLY A 32 13.64 -6.18 4.91
CA GLY A 32 14.42 -7.05 4.03
C GLY A 32 13.58 -8.13 3.35
N ILE A 33 12.34 -7.82 2.99
CA ILE A 33 11.40 -8.72 2.29
C ILE A 33 10.73 -8.01 1.12
N GLY A 34 10.21 -8.77 0.16
CA GLY A 34 9.37 -8.27 -0.92
C GLY A 34 7.87 -8.41 -0.62
N LEU A 35 7.05 -7.81 -1.49
CA LEU A 35 5.59 -7.90 -1.40
C LEU A 35 5.11 -9.37 -1.47
N ALA A 36 5.75 -10.19 -2.32
CA ALA A 36 5.40 -11.59 -2.51
C ALA A 36 5.65 -12.48 -1.27
N ASP A 37 6.51 -12.05 -0.35
CA ASP A 37 6.77 -12.74 0.92
C ASP A 37 5.61 -12.55 1.92
N LEU A 38 4.70 -11.61 1.67
CA LEU A 38 3.52 -11.42 2.50
C LEU A 38 2.49 -12.53 2.24
N THR A 39 1.99 -13.08 3.35
CA THR A 39 0.94 -14.11 3.36
C THR A 39 -0.44 -13.53 3.66
N LEU A 40 -0.50 -12.29 4.15
CA LEU A 40 -1.71 -11.52 4.42
C LEU A 40 -1.41 -10.04 4.21
N ILE A 41 -2.33 -9.33 3.56
CA ILE A 41 -2.27 -7.88 3.35
C ILE A 41 -3.57 -7.29 3.90
N ASP A 42 -3.44 -6.43 4.90
CA ASP A 42 -4.55 -5.69 5.48
C ASP A 42 -4.31 -4.19 5.24
N MET A 43 -5.13 -3.58 4.39
CA MET A 43 -5.05 -2.19 3.98
C MET A 43 -6.33 -1.46 4.36
N HIS A 44 -6.17 -0.29 4.96
CA HIS A 44 -7.28 0.63 5.17
C HIS A 44 -7.97 1.00 3.85
N GLU A 45 -9.26 0.71 3.74
CA GLU A 45 -10.11 0.98 2.59
C GLU A 45 -10.91 2.26 2.84
N ALA A 46 -10.30 3.42 2.62
CA ALA A 46 -11.00 4.70 2.77
C ALA A 46 -12.12 4.83 1.71
N PHE A 47 -11.82 4.39 0.50
CA PHE A 47 -12.77 4.28 -0.62
C PHE A 47 -12.36 3.11 -1.53
N ALA A 48 -13.31 2.50 -2.24
CA ALA A 48 -12.99 1.47 -3.24
C ALA A 48 -12.05 2.00 -4.33
N ALA A 49 -12.30 3.21 -4.82
CA ALA A 49 -11.45 3.87 -5.82
C ALA A 49 -10.02 4.12 -5.30
N GLN A 50 -9.88 4.55 -4.04
CA GLN A 50 -8.58 4.75 -3.40
C GLN A 50 -7.80 3.44 -3.29
N THR A 51 -8.47 2.36 -2.88
CA THR A 51 -7.87 1.04 -2.73
C THR A 51 -7.37 0.54 -4.07
N LEU A 52 -8.25 0.50 -5.09
CA LEU A 52 -7.90 0.06 -6.44
C LEU A 52 -6.81 0.94 -7.08
N ALA A 53 -6.80 2.24 -6.82
CA ALA A 53 -5.74 3.13 -7.30
C ALA A 53 -4.38 2.76 -6.68
N ASN A 54 -4.32 2.51 -5.37
CA ASN A 54 -3.07 2.06 -4.73
C ASN A 54 -2.62 0.70 -5.28
N LEU A 55 -3.51 -0.27 -5.45
CA LEU A 55 -3.16 -1.57 -6.04
C LEU A 55 -2.59 -1.42 -7.45
N LYS A 56 -3.16 -0.51 -8.27
CA LYS A 56 -2.60 -0.18 -9.58
C LYS A 56 -1.21 0.46 -9.50
N MET A 57 -0.98 1.35 -8.52
CA MET A 57 0.33 1.98 -8.33
C MET A 57 1.39 0.99 -7.83
N PHE A 58 1.00 -0.02 -7.04
CA PHE A 58 1.90 -1.09 -6.62
C PHE A 58 2.46 -1.86 -7.81
N ALA A 59 1.60 -2.15 -8.80
CA ALA A 59 1.98 -2.85 -10.03
C ALA A 59 2.62 -1.94 -11.10
N SER A 60 2.61 -0.61 -10.92
CA SER A 60 3.05 0.33 -11.95
C SER A 60 4.57 0.54 -11.93
N GLU A 61 5.22 0.06 -12.99
CA GLU A 61 6.63 0.31 -13.28
C GLU A 61 6.95 1.80 -13.51
N GLU A 62 6.01 2.53 -14.12
CA GLU A 62 6.15 3.97 -14.36
C GLU A 62 6.15 4.74 -13.03
N PHE A 63 5.17 4.46 -12.16
CA PHE A 63 5.09 5.07 -10.84
C PHE A 63 6.34 4.76 -10.01
N ALA A 64 6.81 3.52 -10.05
CA ALA A 64 8.01 3.13 -9.32
C ALA A 64 9.25 3.93 -9.76
N ARG A 65 9.46 4.13 -11.06
CA ARG A 65 10.57 4.92 -11.57
C ARG A 65 10.43 6.40 -11.27
N GLU A 66 9.27 6.98 -11.58
CA GLU A 66 9.09 8.43 -11.59
C GLU A 66 8.82 9.03 -10.21
N LYS A 67 8.12 8.28 -9.35
CA LYS A 67 7.67 8.77 -8.04
C LYS A 67 8.42 8.14 -6.89
N LEU A 68 8.83 6.87 -7.01
CA LEU A 68 9.53 6.15 -5.93
C LEU A 68 11.05 6.08 -6.12
N GLY A 69 11.57 6.42 -7.30
CA GLY A 69 12.99 6.29 -7.62
C GLY A 69 13.49 4.83 -7.63
N ARG A 70 12.61 3.87 -7.90
CA ARG A 70 12.90 2.43 -7.93
C ARG A 70 13.02 1.94 -9.37
N SER A 71 13.83 0.92 -9.58
CA SER A 71 14.01 0.30 -10.90
C SER A 71 12.89 -0.66 -11.31
N GLN A 72 12.09 -1.12 -10.33
CA GLN A 72 11.00 -2.08 -10.52
C GLN A 72 9.78 -1.69 -9.69
N ALA A 73 8.61 -2.11 -10.13
CA ALA A 73 7.35 -1.99 -9.39
C ALA A 73 7.44 -2.59 -7.98
N ILE A 74 6.53 -2.17 -7.08
CA ILE A 74 6.42 -2.77 -5.74
C ILE A 74 5.99 -4.24 -5.88
N GLY A 75 5.09 -4.51 -6.83
CA GLY A 75 4.60 -5.83 -7.20
C GLY A 75 3.08 -5.85 -7.35
N GLU A 76 2.56 -6.91 -7.94
CA GLU A 76 1.12 -7.17 -7.95
C GLU A 76 0.67 -7.71 -6.59
N VAL A 77 -0.47 -7.24 -6.13
CA VAL A 77 -1.11 -7.74 -4.91
C VAL A 77 -1.94 -8.96 -5.25
N ASP A 78 -1.65 -10.06 -4.55
CA ASP A 78 -2.47 -11.26 -4.58
C ASP A 78 -3.80 -11.01 -3.86
N MET A 79 -4.89 -10.99 -4.62
CA MET A 79 -6.22 -10.67 -4.09
C MET A 79 -6.75 -11.74 -3.13
N ASP A 80 -6.25 -12.97 -3.19
CA ASP A 80 -6.61 -14.03 -2.24
C ASP A 80 -6.00 -13.80 -0.84
N LYS A 81 -5.06 -12.83 -0.73
CA LYS A 81 -4.41 -12.42 0.52
C LYS A 81 -4.82 -11.02 0.99
N PHE A 82 -5.58 -10.29 0.19
CA PHE A 82 -5.91 -8.88 0.42
C PHE A 82 -7.25 -8.73 1.14
N ASN A 83 -7.24 -8.12 2.33
CA ASN A 83 -8.44 -7.81 3.12
C ASN A 83 -9.41 -9.00 3.24
N VAL A 84 -8.88 -10.21 3.46
CA VAL A 84 -9.62 -11.48 3.39
C VAL A 84 -10.74 -11.62 4.43
N LEU A 85 -10.71 -10.80 5.48
CA LEU A 85 -11.75 -10.75 6.52
C LEU A 85 -12.69 -9.54 6.36
N GLY A 86 -12.61 -8.81 5.24
CA GLY A 86 -13.27 -7.51 5.03
C GLY A 86 -12.46 -6.35 5.63
N GLY A 87 -12.71 -5.13 5.15
CA GLY A 87 -12.01 -3.93 5.58
C GLY A 87 -12.95 -2.80 6.02
N SER A 88 -12.38 -1.61 6.16
CA SER A 88 -13.07 -0.43 6.69
C SER A 88 -14.24 0.05 5.83
N ILE A 89 -14.28 -0.29 4.53
CA ILE A 89 -15.42 0.06 3.69
C ILE A 89 -16.69 -0.71 4.10
N ALA A 90 -16.51 -1.92 4.64
CA ALA A 90 -17.59 -2.80 5.08
C ALA A 90 -17.93 -2.60 6.57
N TYR A 91 -16.90 -2.50 7.42
CA TYR A 91 -17.10 -2.41 8.88
C TYR A 91 -17.21 -0.99 9.42
N GLY A 92 -16.74 0.01 8.68
CA GLY A 92 -16.66 1.40 9.09
C GLY A 92 -15.23 1.83 9.43
N HIS A 93 -15.02 3.15 9.43
CA HIS A 93 -13.74 3.79 9.74
C HIS A 93 -13.92 4.88 10.81
N PRO A 94 -13.87 4.52 12.11
CA PRO A 94 -13.64 5.51 13.14
C PRO A 94 -12.17 5.96 13.05
N PHE A 95 -11.95 7.27 12.99
CA PHE A 95 -10.60 7.81 12.80
C PHE A 95 -9.69 7.37 13.96
N ALA A 96 -8.60 6.68 13.61
CA ALA A 96 -7.59 6.18 14.54
C ALA A 96 -8.09 5.15 15.59
N ALA A 97 -9.14 4.38 15.29
CA ALA A 97 -9.66 3.32 16.14
C ALA A 97 -10.02 2.03 15.37
#